data_AF-A0A0P5A300-F1
#
_entry.id   AF-A0A0P5A300-F1
#
_cell.length_a   1.000
_cell.length_b   1.000
_cell.length_c   1.000
_cell.angle_alpha   90.00
_cell.angle_beta   90.00
_cell.angle_gamma   90.00
#
_symmetry.space_group_name_H-M   'P 1'
#
loop_
_entity.id
_entity.type
_entity.pdbx_description
1 polymer ?
#
loop_
_entity_poly.entity_id
_entity_poly.type
_entity_poly.pdbx_seq_one_letter_code
_entity_poly.pdbx_strand_id
1 'polypeptide(L)'
;MDTCKEERERGVTIQCNTKEFFTSNYHYTIVDAPGHKDYIKNMITGSGSADAGLILVPAEKGGFEAAIAKADAKLGVDEGQTRQHARLLFLLGIEQIIVGINKMDSCDWSETRYNEIKEEFIKMVTAIGFKPKKVPVIPYSGFNGDNLVTKSDKCPWYKGWKANMNKDTTIEGFTILDALDKLIQPPKRNPEGPLRLPISNIYNIKGVGQIICGRVEQGTVRPGDIVGFTPSGLRGKKMFQIEQHQPWSSCRSTLVCSSAATAR
;
A
#
# COMPACT_ATOMS: atom_id res chain seq x y z
N MET A 1 -6.97 10.87 5.93
CA MET A 1 -5.97 11.23 6.96
C MET A 1 -5.52 12.65 6.66
N ASP A 2 -6.44 13.60 6.82
CA ASP A 2 -6.40 14.82 6.02
C ASP A 2 -5.89 15.99 6.86
N THR A 3 -4.70 16.46 6.52
CA THR A 3 -3.94 17.42 7.31
C THR A 3 -3.90 18.80 6.65
N CYS A 4 -4.01 18.86 5.33
CA CYS A 4 -4.03 20.10 4.58
C CYS A 4 -5.45 20.72 4.54
N LYS A 5 -5.51 22.05 4.61
CA LYS A 5 -6.78 22.80 4.63
C LYS A 5 -7.61 22.57 3.36
N GLU A 6 -6.93 22.47 2.21
CA GLU A 6 -7.54 22.15 0.91
C GLU A 6 -8.12 20.72 0.84
N GLU A 7 -7.51 19.75 1.54
CA GLU A 7 -8.03 18.37 1.59
C GLU A 7 -9.33 18.30 2.41
N ARG A 8 -9.41 19.06 3.50
CA ARG A 8 -10.61 19.13 4.35
C ARG A 8 -11.75 19.88 3.67
N GLU A 9 -11.45 20.95 2.92
CA GLU A 9 -12.45 21.73 2.20
C GLU A 9 -13.02 20.98 0.98
N ARG A 10 -12.21 20.14 0.32
CA ARG A 10 -12.66 19.32 -0.81
C ARG A 10 -13.16 17.93 -0.42
N GLY A 11 -12.87 17.46 0.79
CA GLY A 11 -13.19 16.10 1.24
C GLY A 11 -12.46 15.01 0.46
N VAL A 12 -11.32 15.35 -0.17
CA VAL A 12 -10.53 14.45 -1.01
C VAL A 12 -9.08 14.53 -0.54
N THR A 13 -8.45 13.38 -0.29
CA THR A 13 -7.01 13.30 -0.02
C THR A 13 -6.25 13.69 -1.29
N ILE A 14 -5.30 14.61 -1.19
CA ILE A 14 -4.53 15.15 -2.33
C ILE A 14 -3.10 14.62 -2.27
N GLN A 15 -2.48 14.62 -1.09
CA GLN A 15 -1.14 14.10 -0.87
C GLN A 15 -1.16 12.79 -0.10
N CYS A 16 -0.18 11.92 -0.38
CA CYS A 16 -0.02 10.69 0.38
C CYS A 16 0.42 11.03 1.80
N ASN A 17 -0.46 10.82 2.79
CA ASN A 17 -0.09 10.99 4.19
C ASN A 17 0.40 9.65 4.75
N THR A 18 1.40 9.71 5.63
CA THR A 18 1.96 8.54 6.29
C THR A 18 1.62 8.51 7.77
N LYS A 19 1.14 7.36 8.25
CA LYS A 19 0.91 7.12 9.68
C LYS A 19 1.48 5.77 10.09
N GLU A 20 1.99 5.70 11.30
CA GLU A 20 2.63 4.51 11.85
C GLU A 20 1.72 3.83 12.86
N PHE A 21 1.71 2.50 12.86
CA PHE A 21 1.09 1.71 13.92
C PHE A 21 1.82 0.37 14.07
N PHE A 22 1.69 -0.21 15.26
CA PHE A 22 2.35 -1.46 15.63
C PHE A 22 1.33 -2.57 15.76
N THR A 23 1.65 -3.74 15.21
CA THR A 23 1.02 -5.01 15.55
C THR A 23 1.93 -5.79 16.48
N SER A 24 1.52 -6.98 16.90
CA SER A 24 2.33 -7.86 17.74
C SER A 24 3.66 -8.23 17.07
N ASN A 25 3.65 -8.47 15.76
CA ASN A 25 4.81 -8.95 15.02
C ASN A 25 5.49 -7.88 14.14
N TYR A 26 4.78 -6.83 13.73
CA TYR A 26 5.25 -5.91 12.71
C TYR A 26 4.99 -4.44 13.04
N HIS A 27 5.87 -3.59 12.51
CA HIS A 27 5.67 -2.15 12.45
C HIS A 27 5.19 -1.79 11.03
N TYR A 28 4.00 -1.18 10.95
CA TYR A 28 3.40 -0.75 9.70
C TYR A 28 3.44 0.76 9.55
N THR A 29 3.75 1.19 8.33
CA THR A 29 3.51 2.55 7.86
C THR A 29 2.38 2.49 6.85
N ILE A 30 1.25 3.12 7.18
CA ILE A 30 0.12 3.31 6.26
C ILE A 30 0.44 4.47 5.33
N VAL A 31 0.23 4.25 4.04
CA VAL A 31 0.22 5.30 3.03
C VAL A 31 -1.23 5.48 2.57
N ASP A 32 -1.83 6.62 2.90
CA ASP A 32 -3.18 6.95 2.45
C ASP A 32 -3.12 7.42 1.00
N ALA A 33 -3.64 6.62 0.07
CA ALA A 33 -3.58 6.93 -1.35
C ALA A 33 -4.85 7.69 -1.79
N PRO A 34 -4.70 8.77 -2.56
CA PRO A 34 -5.84 9.56 -3.00
C PRO A 34 -6.72 8.77 -3.97
N GLY A 35 -8.05 8.82 -3.78
CA GLY A 35 -9.04 8.05 -4.53
C GLY A 35 -9.64 8.74 -5.76
N HIS A 36 -9.16 9.94 -6.11
CA HIS A 36 -9.68 10.71 -7.24
C HIS A 36 -8.82 10.47 -8.49
N LYS A 37 -9.47 10.38 -9.66
CA LYS A 37 -8.84 10.10 -10.97
C LYS A 37 -7.64 11.01 -11.26
N ASP A 38 -7.74 12.28 -10.91
CA ASP A 38 -6.66 13.24 -11.17
C ASP A 38 -5.38 12.99 -10.35
N TYR A 39 -5.48 12.21 -9.27
CA TYR A 39 -4.38 11.94 -8.35
C TYR A 39 -3.81 10.51 -8.44
N ILE A 40 -4.10 9.78 -9.52
CA ILE A 40 -3.52 8.44 -9.78
C ILE A 40 -1.98 8.47 -9.74
N LYS A 41 -1.35 9.58 -10.20
CA LYS A 41 0.11 9.75 -10.14
C LYS A 41 0.64 9.68 -8.70
N ASN A 42 -0.11 10.24 -7.75
CA ASN A 42 0.24 10.22 -6.34
C ASN A 42 0.03 8.82 -5.76
N MET A 43 -1.04 8.11 -6.16
CA MET A 43 -1.23 6.70 -5.82
C MET A 43 -0.09 5.81 -6.32
N ILE A 44 0.40 6.02 -7.54
CA ILE A 44 1.53 5.25 -8.12
C ILE A 44 2.81 5.47 -7.30
N THR A 45 3.12 6.73 -6.97
CA THR A 45 4.33 7.06 -6.20
C THR A 45 4.24 6.55 -4.75
N GLY A 46 3.07 6.66 -4.10
CA GLY A 46 2.85 6.12 -2.76
C GLY A 46 2.82 4.59 -2.69
N SER A 47 2.17 3.95 -3.66
CA SER A 47 2.05 2.49 -3.73
C SER A 47 3.33 1.82 -4.20
N GLY A 48 4.20 2.50 -4.95
CA GLY A 48 5.47 1.94 -5.43
C GLY A 48 6.43 1.51 -4.31
N SER A 49 6.20 1.96 -3.07
CA SER A 49 6.95 1.55 -1.87
C SER A 49 6.18 0.60 -0.95
N ALA A 50 4.96 0.21 -1.30
CA ALA A 50 4.14 -0.65 -0.45
C ALA A 50 4.49 -2.13 -0.68
N ASP A 51 4.52 -2.91 0.41
CA ASP A 51 4.76 -4.36 0.33
C ASP A 51 3.45 -5.17 0.28
N ALA A 52 2.34 -4.55 0.68
CA ALA A 52 1.00 -5.12 0.71
C ALA A 52 -0.03 -4.00 0.49
N GLY A 53 -1.20 -4.35 -0.07
CA GLY A 53 -2.31 -3.43 -0.32
C GLY A 53 -3.56 -3.79 0.48
N LEU A 54 -4.19 -2.80 1.11
CA LEU A 54 -5.54 -2.95 1.66
C LEU A 54 -6.54 -2.28 0.71
N ILE A 55 -7.39 -3.08 0.07
CA ILE A 55 -8.39 -2.58 -0.86
C ILE A 55 -9.72 -2.42 -0.12
N LEU A 56 -10.22 -1.19 -0.09
CA LEU A 56 -11.49 -0.85 0.53
C LEU A 56 -12.62 -0.95 -0.51
N VAL A 57 -13.65 -1.71 -0.20
CA VAL A 57 -14.81 -1.95 -1.07
C VAL A 57 -16.07 -1.50 -0.32
N PRO A 58 -16.85 -0.53 -0.83
CA PRO A 58 -18.09 -0.13 -0.16
C PRO A 58 -19.17 -1.20 -0.33
N ALA A 59 -19.92 -1.49 0.75
CA ALA A 59 -21.03 -2.44 0.71
C ALA A 59 -22.38 -1.84 0.27
N GLU A 60 -22.48 -0.51 0.32
CA GLU A 60 -23.71 0.23 -0.02
C GLU A 60 -24.17 -0.06 -1.45
N LYS A 61 -25.49 -0.13 -1.65
CA LYS A 61 -26.08 -0.33 -2.98
C LYS A 61 -25.76 0.85 -3.89
N GLY A 62 -25.31 0.58 -5.11
CA GLY A 62 -24.85 1.59 -6.07
C GLY A 62 -23.37 1.97 -5.88
N GLY A 63 -22.88 2.03 -4.62
CA GLY A 63 -21.48 2.32 -4.33
C GLY A 63 -20.54 1.19 -4.76
N PHE A 64 -20.92 -0.06 -4.49
CA PHE A 64 -20.15 -1.23 -4.93
C PHE A 64 -20.07 -1.30 -6.46
N GLU A 65 -21.21 -1.20 -7.13
CA GLU A 65 -21.34 -1.36 -8.58
C GLU A 65 -20.54 -0.27 -9.32
N ALA A 66 -20.58 0.97 -8.82
CA ALA A 66 -19.74 2.06 -9.35
C ALA A 66 -18.24 1.82 -9.11
N ALA A 67 -17.86 1.23 -7.98
CA ALA A 67 -16.47 0.99 -7.61
C ALA A 67 -15.78 -0.09 -8.47
N ILE A 68 -16.54 -1.10 -8.91
CA ILE A 68 -16.02 -2.22 -9.74
C ILE A 68 -16.35 -2.11 -11.23
N ALA A 69 -17.05 -1.04 -11.63
CA ALA A 69 -17.50 -0.79 -12.99
C ALA A 69 -16.36 -0.98 -14.01
N LYS A 70 -16.68 -1.70 -15.10
CA LYS A 70 -15.79 -1.81 -16.27
C LYS A 70 -15.90 -0.52 -17.07
N ALA A 71 -14.76 -0.06 -17.58
CA ALA A 71 -14.78 1.00 -18.57
C ALA A 71 -15.57 0.56 -19.81
N ASP A 72 -16.53 1.37 -20.22
CA ASP A 72 -17.20 1.22 -21.50
C ASP A 72 -17.18 2.55 -22.24
N ALA A 73 -16.25 2.67 -23.18
CA ALA A 73 -16.05 3.85 -24.00
C ALA A 73 -17.28 4.19 -24.87
N LYS A 74 -18.17 3.23 -25.14
CA LYS A 74 -19.38 3.46 -25.93
C LYS A 74 -20.53 4.06 -25.11
N LEU A 75 -20.57 3.75 -23.82
CA LEU A 75 -21.59 4.25 -22.89
C LEU A 75 -21.11 5.47 -22.09
N GLY A 76 -19.86 5.91 -22.29
CA GLY A 76 -19.25 6.99 -21.51
C GLY A 76 -19.05 6.61 -20.04
N VAL A 77 -18.99 5.31 -19.72
CA VAL A 77 -18.81 4.81 -18.36
C VAL A 77 -17.32 4.69 -18.08
N ASP A 78 -16.83 5.49 -17.15
CA ASP A 78 -15.45 5.43 -16.70
C ASP A 78 -15.17 4.17 -15.87
N GLU A 79 -13.90 3.76 -15.85
CA GLU A 79 -13.46 2.65 -14.99
C GLU A 79 -13.68 2.98 -13.50
N GLY A 80 -14.24 2.03 -12.77
CA GLY A 80 -14.41 2.12 -11.32
C GLY A 80 -13.06 2.23 -10.61
N GLN A 81 -12.99 3.11 -9.61
CA GLN A 81 -11.72 3.42 -8.92
C GLN A 81 -11.08 2.21 -8.26
N THR A 82 -11.88 1.36 -7.61
CA THR A 82 -11.37 0.16 -6.92
C THR A 82 -10.78 -0.85 -7.91
N ARG A 83 -11.41 -1.00 -9.09
CA ARG A 83 -10.89 -1.83 -10.18
C ARG A 83 -9.54 -1.31 -10.68
N GLN A 84 -9.46 -0.01 -10.91
CA GLN A 84 -8.24 0.65 -11.38
C GLN A 84 -7.10 0.52 -10.36
N HIS A 85 -7.37 0.76 -9.07
CA HIS A 85 -6.39 0.62 -8.00
C HIS A 85 -5.90 -0.82 -7.85
N ALA A 86 -6.80 -1.81 -7.88
CA ALA A 86 -6.41 -3.21 -7.83
C ALA A 86 -5.48 -3.59 -8.98
N ARG A 87 -5.75 -3.08 -10.20
CA ARG A 87 -4.89 -3.29 -11.37
C ARG A 87 -3.53 -2.63 -11.21
N LEU A 88 -3.48 -1.40 -10.69
CA LEU A 88 -2.22 -0.69 -10.45
C LEU A 88 -1.36 -1.40 -9.39
N LEU A 89 -1.96 -1.86 -8.30
CA LEU A 89 -1.23 -2.64 -7.27
C LEU A 89 -0.58 -3.89 -7.87
N PHE A 90 -1.30 -4.62 -8.73
CA PHE A 90 -0.76 -5.79 -9.41
C PHE A 90 0.40 -5.44 -10.35
N LEU A 91 0.26 -4.37 -11.14
CA LEU A 91 1.31 -3.90 -12.06
C LEU A 91 2.57 -3.40 -11.33
N LEU A 92 2.41 -2.85 -10.13
CA LEU A 92 3.52 -2.44 -9.25
C LEU A 92 4.20 -3.62 -8.54
N GLY A 93 3.72 -4.86 -8.74
CA GLY A 93 4.31 -6.06 -8.15
C GLY A 93 3.86 -6.34 -6.72
N ILE A 94 2.80 -5.68 -6.25
CA ILE A 94 2.22 -5.95 -4.93
C ILE A 94 1.33 -7.17 -5.05
N GLU A 95 1.86 -8.34 -4.68
CA GLU A 95 1.11 -9.60 -4.76
C GLU A 95 0.19 -9.84 -3.55
N GLN A 96 0.50 -9.21 -2.41
CA GLN A 96 -0.22 -9.40 -1.15
C GLN A 96 -1.29 -8.33 -0.99
N ILE A 97 -2.55 -8.71 -1.14
CA ILE A 97 -3.68 -7.80 -0.96
C ILE A 97 -4.68 -8.35 0.05
N ILE A 98 -5.27 -7.46 0.84
CA ILE A 98 -6.38 -7.70 1.76
C ILE A 98 -7.59 -6.95 1.21
N VAL A 99 -8.76 -7.58 1.21
CA VAL A 99 -10.01 -6.95 0.77
C VAL A 99 -10.89 -6.70 1.98
N GLY A 100 -11.14 -5.42 2.27
CA GLY A 100 -12.08 -5.01 3.30
C GLY A 100 -13.39 -4.54 2.68
N ILE A 101 -14.49 -5.23 2.94
CA ILE A 101 -15.84 -4.79 2.59
C ILE A 101 -16.32 -3.85 3.71
N ASN A 102 -16.27 -2.55 3.44
CA ASN A 102 -16.58 -1.47 4.38
C ASN A 102 -18.06 -1.09 4.34
N LYS A 103 -18.52 -0.33 5.34
CA LYS A 103 -19.90 0.17 5.49
C LYS A 103 -20.93 -0.96 5.59
N MET A 104 -20.59 -2.10 6.18
CA MET A 104 -21.55 -3.21 6.39
C MET A 104 -22.74 -2.81 7.27
N ASP A 105 -22.58 -1.76 8.09
CA ASP A 105 -23.67 -1.12 8.83
C ASP A 105 -24.76 -0.51 7.93
N SER A 106 -24.41 -0.04 6.72
CA SER A 106 -25.39 0.52 5.78
C SER A 106 -26.28 -0.53 5.10
N CYS A 107 -25.93 -1.81 5.22
CA CYS A 107 -26.68 -2.94 4.67
C CYS A 107 -27.10 -3.93 5.76
N ASP A 108 -27.24 -3.45 7.00
CA ASP A 108 -27.69 -4.22 8.17
C ASP A 108 -26.93 -5.54 8.37
N TRP A 109 -25.64 -5.56 8.02
CA TRP A 109 -24.79 -6.76 8.10
C TRP A 109 -25.36 -7.98 7.36
N SER A 110 -26.02 -7.75 6.22
CA SER A 110 -26.62 -8.81 5.40
C SER A 110 -25.57 -9.78 4.83
N GLU A 111 -25.71 -11.07 5.14
CA GLU A 111 -24.87 -12.15 4.60
C GLU A 111 -24.99 -12.26 3.08
N THR A 112 -26.20 -12.15 2.54
CA THR A 112 -26.46 -12.24 1.10
C THR A 112 -25.69 -11.18 0.33
N ARG A 113 -25.73 -9.92 0.81
CA ARG A 113 -25.00 -8.81 0.17
C ARG A 113 -23.48 -9.00 0.26
N TYR A 114 -22.98 -9.46 1.41
CA TYR A 114 -21.56 -9.77 1.56
C TYR A 114 -21.10 -10.85 0.58
N ASN A 115 -21.86 -11.94 0.45
CA ASN A 115 -21.50 -13.05 -0.45
C ASN A 115 -21.53 -12.62 -1.92
N GLU A 116 -22.52 -11.82 -2.33
CA GLU A 116 -22.60 -11.21 -3.66
C GLU A 116 -21.34 -10.39 -3.97
N ILE A 117 -21.02 -9.41 -3.11
CA ILE A 117 -19.83 -8.55 -3.26
C ILE A 117 -18.56 -9.39 -3.31
N LYS A 118 -18.42 -10.36 -2.38
CA LYS A 118 -17.26 -11.23 -2.30
C LYS A 118 -17.05 -12.00 -3.59
N GLU A 119 -18.09 -12.63 -4.13
CA GLU A 119 -17.98 -13.43 -5.35
C GLU A 119 -17.60 -12.59 -6.57
N GLU A 120 -18.25 -11.44 -6.75
CA GLU A 120 -17.96 -10.54 -7.85
C GLU A 120 -16.56 -9.93 -7.76
N PHE A 121 -16.18 -9.50 -6.56
CA PHE A 121 -14.86 -8.92 -6.32
C PHE A 121 -13.75 -9.96 -6.53
N ILE A 122 -13.95 -11.19 -6.05
CA ILE A 122 -12.99 -12.29 -6.26
C ILE A 122 -12.85 -12.62 -7.76
N LYS A 123 -13.96 -12.64 -8.52
CA LYS A 123 -13.90 -12.80 -9.99
C LYS A 123 -13.08 -11.68 -10.63
N MET A 124 -13.27 -10.43 -10.19
CA MET A 124 -12.52 -9.28 -10.71
C MET A 124 -11.02 -9.38 -10.42
N VAL A 125 -10.61 -9.62 -9.18
CA VAL A 125 -9.17 -9.70 -8.83
C VAL A 125 -8.48 -10.91 -9.47
N THR A 126 -9.21 -12.02 -9.65
CA THR A 126 -8.72 -13.19 -10.38
C THR A 126 -8.46 -12.85 -11.85
N ALA A 127 -9.33 -12.07 -12.48
CA ALA A 127 -9.13 -11.61 -13.85
C ALA A 127 -7.95 -10.64 -14.01
N ILE A 128 -7.62 -9.88 -12.96
CA ILE A 128 -6.43 -9.01 -12.93
C ILE A 128 -5.14 -9.83 -12.80
N GLY A 129 -5.17 -10.96 -12.09
CA GLY A 129 -4.03 -11.87 -11.92
C GLY A 129 -3.75 -12.28 -10.48
N PHE A 130 -4.52 -11.76 -9.50
CA PHE A 130 -4.38 -12.17 -8.11
C PHE A 130 -4.86 -13.60 -7.88
N LYS A 131 -4.20 -14.32 -6.97
CA LYS A 131 -4.57 -15.70 -6.62
C LYS A 131 -5.69 -15.65 -5.58
N PRO A 132 -6.93 -16.10 -5.88
CA PRO A 132 -8.07 -15.93 -4.98
C PRO A 132 -7.88 -16.58 -3.61
N LYS A 133 -7.17 -17.72 -3.55
CA LYS A 133 -6.85 -18.41 -2.29
C LYS A 133 -5.95 -17.61 -1.36
N LYS A 134 -5.20 -16.61 -1.86
CA LYS A 134 -4.31 -15.76 -1.06
C LYS A 134 -4.98 -14.48 -0.55
N VAL A 135 -6.19 -14.17 -1.03
CA VAL A 135 -6.85 -12.89 -0.77
C VAL A 135 -7.91 -13.08 0.31
N PRO A 136 -7.69 -12.59 1.55
CA PRO A 136 -8.71 -12.58 2.58
C PRO A 136 -9.75 -11.50 2.26
N VAL A 137 -11.02 -11.84 2.49
CA VAL A 137 -12.15 -10.91 2.36
C VAL A 137 -12.80 -10.75 3.73
N ILE A 138 -12.90 -9.51 4.20
CA ILE A 138 -13.24 -9.19 5.58
C ILE A 138 -14.39 -8.16 5.58
N PRO A 139 -15.58 -8.49 6.10
CA PRO A 139 -16.65 -7.53 6.32
C PRO A 139 -16.31 -6.68 7.55
N TYR A 140 -16.35 -5.35 7.42
CA TYR A 140 -16.04 -4.45 8.51
C TYR A 140 -16.84 -3.13 8.42
N SER A 141 -16.85 -2.38 9.51
CA SER A 141 -17.36 -1.01 9.52
C SER A 141 -16.27 -0.08 10.06
N GLY A 142 -15.73 0.77 9.19
CA GLY A 142 -14.72 1.74 9.58
C GLY A 142 -15.25 2.79 10.57
N PHE A 143 -16.55 3.11 10.50
CA PHE A 143 -17.17 4.13 11.36
C PHE A 143 -17.40 3.62 12.79
N ASN A 144 -17.90 2.39 12.92
CA ASN A 144 -18.20 1.79 14.23
C ASN A 144 -17.01 1.01 14.83
N GLY A 145 -15.97 0.74 14.03
CA GLY A 145 -14.80 -0.04 14.44
C GLY A 145 -14.99 -1.56 14.41
N ASP A 146 -16.15 -2.04 13.94
CA ASP A 146 -16.49 -3.46 13.86
C ASP A 146 -15.52 -4.23 12.92
N ASN A 147 -14.94 -5.34 13.38
CA ASN A 147 -13.98 -6.21 12.67
C ASN A 147 -12.66 -5.53 12.23
N LEU A 148 -12.35 -4.33 12.73
CA LEU A 148 -11.04 -3.70 12.54
C LEU A 148 -9.98 -4.33 13.44
N VAL A 149 -10.22 -4.27 14.75
CA VAL A 149 -9.32 -4.77 15.81
C VAL A 149 -10.00 -5.85 16.62
N THR A 150 -11.27 -5.65 16.95
CA THR A 150 -12.10 -6.58 17.71
C THR A 150 -13.15 -7.22 16.80
N LYS A 151 -13.47 -8.48 17.07
CA LYS A 151 -14.57 -9.17 16.40
C LYS A 151 -15.90 -8.49 16.71
N SER A 152 -16.75 -8.33 15.70
CA SER A 152 -18.11 -7.83 15.86
C SER A 152 -19.08 -8.96 16.14
N ASP A 153 -20.05 -8.70 17.03
CA ASP A 153 -21.16 -9.60 17.32
C ASP A 153 -22.31 -9.47 16.31
N LYS A 154 -22.28 -8.44 15.45
CA LYS A 154 -23.35 -8.12 14.49
C LYS A 154 -23.42 -9.07 13.30
N CYS A 155 -22.36 -9.84 13.05
CA CYS A 155 -22.28 -10.80 11.95
C CYS A 155 -22.01 -12.24 12.44
N PRO A 156 -22.97 -12.91 13.08
CA PRO A 156 -22.79 -14.27 13.59
C PRO A 156 -22.54 -15.31 12.48
N TRP A 157 -23.00 -15.01 11.26
CA TRP A 157 -22.77 -15.83 10.07
C TRP A 157 -21.31 -15.80 9.58
N TYR A 158 -20.56 -14.74 9.89
CA TYR A 158 -19.17 -14.61 9.49
C TYR A 158 -18.27 -15.45 10.41
N LYS A 159 -17.70 -16.52 9.87
CA LYS A 159 -16.81 -17.46 10.60
C LYS A 159 -15.32 -17.11 10.51
N GLY A 160 -14.99 -15.93 9.99
CA GLY A 160 -13.62 -15.52 9.73
C GLY A 160 -13.20 -15.73 8.27
N TRP A 161 -12.05 -15.16 7.93
CA TRP A 161 -11.40 -15.32 6.65
C TRP A 161 -10.39 -16.46 6.69
N LYS A 162 -10.16 -17.08 5.54
CA LYS A 162 -9.11 -18.09 5.34
C LYS A 162 -8.31 -17.71 4.09
N ALA A 163 -6.99 -17.66 4.22
CA ALA A 163 -6.11 -17.32 3.12
C ALA A 163 -4.79 -18.11 3.19
N ASN A 164 -4.29 -18.50 2.04
CA ASN A 164 -3.04 -19.23 1.89
C ASN A 164 -1.87 -18.24 1.91
N MET A 165 -1.00 -18.35 2.91
CA MET A 165 0.26 -17.62 2.93
C MET A 165 1.21 -18.22 1.87
N ASN A 166 1.39 -19.54 1.95
CA ASN A 166 2.21 -20.35 1.04
C ASN A 166 1.37 -21.47 0.42
N LYS A 167 1.99 -22.32 -0.43
CA LYS A 167 1.28 -23.46 -1.03
C LYS A 167 0.71 -24.41 0.03
N ASP A 168 1.39 -24.54 1.16
CA ASP A 168 1.12 -25.56 2.18
C ASP A 168 0.55 -24.99 3.49
N THR A 169 0.53 -23.66 3.64
CA THR A 169 0.11 -22.99 4.89
C THR A 169 -1.10 -22.12 4.65
N THR A 170 -2.23 -22.51 5.25
CA THR A 170 -3.46 -21.72 5.30
C THR A 170 -3.57 -21.07 6.68
N ILE A 171 -3.87 -19.78 6.69
CA ILE A 171 -4.04 -18.97 7.90
C ILE A 171 -5.51 -18.57 7.98
N GLU A 172 -6.03 -18.58 9.20
CA GLU A 172 -7.38 -18.17 9.52
C GLU A 172 -7.35 -17.00 10.50
N GLY A 173 -8.30 -16.09 10.37
CA GLY A 173 -8.45 -14.94 11.25
C GLY A 173 -9.84 -14.33 11.14
N PHE A 174 -10.11 -13.30 11.93
CA PHE A 174 -11.42 -12.64 11.94
C PHE A 174 -11.33 -11.18 11.52
N THR A 175 -10.32 -10.46 11.99
CA THR A 175 -10.24 -9.01 11.84
C THR A 175 -9.27 -8.58 10.75
N ILE A 176 -9.31 -7.30 10.37
CA ILE A 176 -8.30 -6.71 9.48
C ILE A 176 -6.93 -6.74 10.16
N LEU A 177 -6.87 -6.45 11.48
CA LEU A 177 -5.64 -6.54 12.25
C LEU A 177 -5.04 -7.96 12.21
N ASP A 178 -5.87 -9.00 12.36
CA ASP A 178 -5.41 -10.39 12.22
C ASP A 178 -4.79 -10.65 10.84
N ALA A 179 -5.40 -10.11 9.78
CA ALA A 179 -4.91 -10.32 8.42
C ALA A 179 -3.57 -9.63 8.21
N LEU A 180 -3.40 -8.42 8.73
CA LEU A 180 -2.12 -7.72 8.71
C LEU A 180 -1.08 -8.52 9.50
N ASP A 181 -1.37 -8.86 10.75
CA ASP A 181 -0.38 -9.46 11.66
C ASP A 181 0.00 -10.91 11.32
N LYS A 182 -0.93 -11.72 10.79
CA LYS A 182 -0.72 -13.15 10.55
C LYS A 182 -0.48 -13.51 9.09
N LEU A 183 -1.17 -12.86 8.14
CA LEU A 183 -1.10 -13.24 6.73
C LEU A 183 0.01 -12.51 5.97
N ILE A 184 0.17 -11.21 6.20
CA ILE A 184 1.12 -10.40 5.44
C ILE A 184 2.54 -10.74 5.90
N GLN A 185 3.37 -11.14 4.95
CA GLN A 185 4.79 -11.40 5.19
C GLN A 185 5.64 -10.33 4.52
N PRO A 186 6.64 -9.78 5.21
CA PRO A 186 7.61 -8.91 4.55
C PRO A 186 8.26 -9.64 3.36
N PRO A 187 8.39 -8.99 2.18
CA PRO A 187 9.06 -9.60 1.05
C PRO A 187 10.51 -9.93 1.40
N LYS A 188 11.06 -11.01 0.81
CA LYS A 188 12.45 -11.40 1.05
C LYS A 188 13.38 -10.30 0.53
N ARG A 189 14.10 -9.66 1.44
CA ARG A 189 15.09 -8.63 1.11
C ARG A 189 16.46 -9.25 0.87
N ASN A 190 17.19 -8.71 -0.10
CA ASN A 190 18.54 -9.15 -0.43
C ASN A 190 19.57 -8.07 -0.06
N PRO A 191 19.99 -7.98 1.22
CA PRO A 191 20.93 -6.95 1.68
C PRO A 191 22.36 -7.17 1.18
N GLU A 192 22.70 -8.39 0.76
CA GLU A 192 24.02 -8.75 0.20
C GLU A 192 24.10 -8.52 -1.31
N GLY A 193 22.96 -8.25 -1.96
CA GLY A 193 22.91 -7.94 -3.37
C GLY A 193 23.53 -6.58 -3.73
N PRO A 194 23.77 -6.32 -5.02
CA PRO A 194 24.22 -5.00 -5.48
C PRO A 194 23.24 -3.90 -5.07
N LEU A 195 23.76 -2.76 -4.63
CA LEU A 195 22.94 -1.62 -4.22
C LEU A 195 22.02 -1.16 -5.37
N ARG A 196 20.72 -1.04 -5.07
CA ARG A 196 19.71 -0.40 -5.93
C ARG A 196 18.91 0.57 -5.08
N LEU A 197 19.02 1.85 -5.42
CA LEU A 197 18.34 2.94 -4.74
C LEU A 197 17.71 3.84 -5.81
N PRO A 198 16.41 3.65 -6.13
CA PRO A 198 15.67 4.58 -6.97
C PRO A 198 15.58 5.94 -6.28
N ILE A 199 16.04 6.98 -6.98
CA ILE A 199 16.02 8.35 -6.47
C ILE A 199 14.60 8.91 -6.61
N SER A 200 14.05 9.36 -5.48
CA SER A 200 12.77 10.05 -5.42
C SER A 200 12.95 11.55 -5.64
N ASN A 201 13.76 12.20 -4.79
CA ASN A 201 13.92 13.65 -4.78
C ASN A 201 15.41 14.02 -4.64
N ILE A 202 15.77 15.20 -5.15
CA ILE A 202 17.10 15.79 -4.97
C ILE A 202 16.92 17.21 -4.45
N TYR A 203 17.58 17.54 -3.34
CA TYR A 203 17.59 18.87 -2.73
C TYR A 203 18.99 19.46 -2.80
N ASN A 204 19.10 20.77 -3.03
CA ASN A 204 20.38 21.48 -3.00
C ASN A 204 20.39 22.41 -1.78
N ILE A 205 21.13 22.04 -0.73
CA ILE A 205 21.23 22.85 0.49
C ILE A 205 22.58 23.55 0.52
N LYS A 206 22.56 24.89 0.58
CA LYS A 206 23.77 25.70 0.72
C LYS A 206 24.52 25.31 2.01
N GLY A 207 25.79 24.96 1.89
CA GLY A 207 26.65 24.56 3.01
C GLY A 207 26.71 23.04 3.28
N VAL A 208 25.72 22.27 2.86
CA VAL A 208 25.69 20.79 3.02
C VAL A 208 25.98 20.07 1.70
N GLY A 209 25.46 20.60 0.59
CA GLY A 209 25.60 20.01 -0.75
C GLY A 209 24.27 19.50 -1.30
N GLN A 210 24.38 18.53 -2.21
CA GLN A 210 23.24 17.83 -2.79
C GLN A 210 22.74 16.78 -1.82
N ILE A 211 21.44 16.69 -1.62
CA ILE A 211 20.81 15.66 -0.79
C ILE A 211 19.89 14.84 -1.68
N ILE A 212 20.20 13.56 -1.78
CA ILE A 212 19.51 12.59 -2.62
C ILE A 212 18.63 11.74 -1.72
N CYS A 213 17.33 11.78 -1.95
CA CYS A 213 16.35 11.01 -1.21
C CYS A 213 15.91 9.81 -2.06
N GLY A 214 15.82 8.62 -1.47
CA GLY A 214 15.25 7.46 -2.16
C GLY A 214 15.19 6.25 -1.26
N ARG A 215 14.50 5.19 -1.71
CA ARG A 215 14.38 3.95 -0.96
C ARG A 215 15.43 2.95 -1.41
N VAL A 216 16.10 2.29 -0.45
CA VAL A 216 16.97 1.15 -0.78
C VAL A 216 16.09 -0.05 -1.07
N GLU A 217 16.05 -0.48 -2.33
CA GLU A 217 15.31 -1.66 -2.78
C GLU A 217 16.14 -2.94 -2.65
N GLN A 218 17.46 -2.83 -2.86
CA GLN A 218 18.38 -3.96 -2.77
C GLN A 218 19.75 -3.49 -2.28
N GLY A 219 20.45 -4.38 -1.59
CA GLY A 219 21.80 -4.14 -1.10
C GLY A 219 21.83 -3.29 0.17
N THR A 220 23.04 -2.92 0.57
CA THR A 220 23.30 -2.08 1.74
C THR A 220 24.18 -0.92 1.31
N VAL A 221 23.96 0.27 1.88
CA VAL A 221 24.82 1.43 1.70
C VAL A 221 25.23 1.96 3.07
N ARG A 222 26.50 2.31 3.20
CA ARG A 222 27.11 2.83 4.43
C ARG A 222 27.77 4.18 4.14
N PRO A 223 27.91 5.04 5.16
CA PRO A 223 28.75 6.22 5.05
C PRO A 223 30.17 5.83 4.61
N GLY A 224 30.69 6.50 3.59
CA GLY A 224 31.99 6.23 3.00
C GLY A 224 31.97 5.37 1.74
N ASP A 225 30.86 4.69 1.43
CA ASP A 225 30.75 3.85 0.24
C ASP A 225 30.85 4.67 -1.05
N ILE A 226 31.44 4.05 -2.07
CA ILE A 226 31.55 4.62 -3.42
C ILE A 226 30.40 4.08 -4.26
N VAL A 227 29.54 4.97 -4.74
CA VAL A 227 28.36 4.65 -5.54
C VAL A 227 28.48 5.17 -6.98
N GLY A 228 27.66 4.60 -7.84
CA GLY A 228 27.43 5.09 -9.20
C GLY A 228 25.96 5.44 -9.41
N PHE A 229 25.71 6.42 -10.28
CA PHE A 229 24.39 6.87 -10.65
C PHE A 229 24.09 6.47 -12.09
N THR A 230 22.96 5.80 -12.27
CA THR A 230 22.39 5.45 -13.58
C THR A 230 21.08 6.20 -13.77
N PRO A 231 20.75 6.66 -15.00
CA PRO A 231 21.40 6.36 -16.28
C PRO A 231 22.56 7.30 -16.66
N SER A 232 22.86 8.32 -15.87
CA SER A 232 23.88 9.34 -16.21
C SER A 232 25.32 8.83 -16.29
N GLY A 233 25.58 7.63 -15.78
CA GLY A 233 26.90 6.98 -15.84
C GLY A 233 27.94 7.59 -14.89
N LEU A 234 27.54 8.48 -13.99
CA LEU A 234 28.43 9.07 -12.99
C LEU A 234 28.89 7.97 -12.03
N ARG A 235 30.20 7.74 -11.94
CA ARG A 235 30.82 6.75 -11.04
C ARG A 235 31.73 7.46 -10.04
N GLY A 236 32.15 6.75 -8.99
CA GLY A 236 33.15 7.26 -8.06
C GLY A 236 32.63 8.30 -7.07
N LYS A 237 31.30 8.40 -6.89
CA LYS A 237 30.72 9.37 -5.94
C LYS A 237 30.70 8.75 -4.54
N LYS A 238 31.29 9.45 -3.58
CA LYS A 238 31.33 9.01 -2.18
C LYS A 238 30.05 9.42 -1.46
N MET A 239 29.44 8.49 -0.74
CA MET A 239 28.37 8.81 0.20
C MET A 239 28.99 9.34 1.49
N PHE A 240 28.66 10.57 1.89
CA PHE A 240 29.27 11.19 3.06
C PHE A 240 28.49 10.85 4.32
N GLN A 241 27.22 11.23 4.33
CA GLN A 241 26.33 11.08 5.46
C GLN A 241 25.01 10.50 4.96
N ILE A 242 24.45 9.66 5.81
CA ILE A 242 23.17 9.02 5.60
C ILE A 242 22.29 9.45 6.75
N GLU A 243 21.21 10.16 6.42
CA GLU A 243 20.17 10.49 7.36
C GLU A 243 18.94 9.66 7.03
N GLN A 244 18.29 9.20 8.09
CA GLN A 244 16.99 8.54 8.00
C GLN A 244 16.10 9.30 8.97
N HIS A 245 14.90 9.70 8.52
CA HIS A 245 13.87 10.07 9.47
C HIS A 245 13.49 8.78 10.22
N GLN A 246 14.06 8.65 11.43
CA GLN A 246 13.97 7.55 12.39
C GLN A 246 15.00 6.41 12.26
N PRO A 247 15.62 5.97 13.38
CA PRO A 247 16.65 4.92 13.38
C PRO A 247 16.02 3.53 13.20
N TRP A 248 16.34 2.84 12.10
CA TRP A 248 16.07 1.40 11.98
C TRP A 248 17.30 0.66 11.44
N SER A 249 17.52 -0.56 11.93
CA SER A 249 18.73 -1.37 11.75
C SER A 249 18.70 -2.31 10.53
N SER A 250 17.67 -2.30 9.68
CA SER A 250 17.70 -3.05 8.42
C SER A 250 16.62 -2.67 7.40
N CYS A 251 17.07 -2.42 6.17
CA CYS A 251 16.39 -2.59 4.88
C CYS A 251 14.93 -2.10 4.75
N ARG A 252 14.55 -1.03 5.45
CA ARG A 252 13.58 -0.03 4.98
C ARG A 252 14.21 1.32 5.31
N SER A 253 14.76 1.98 4.32
CA SER A 253 15.27 3.34 4.50
C SER A 253 14.82 4.14 3.31
N THR A 254 13.88 5.07 3.54
CA THR A 254 13.93 6.35 2.82
C THR A 254 15.21 7.01 3.30
N LEU A 255 16.22 6.95 2.46
CA LEU A 255 17.58 7.33 2.74
C LEU A 255 17.77 8.74 2.20
N VAL A 256 18.08 9.67 3.09
CA VAL A 256 18.42 11.06 2.77
C VAL A 256 19.95 11.12 2.75
N CYS A 257 20.53 11.11 1.55
CA CYS A 257 21.97 11.01 1.39
C CYS A 257 22.53 12.36 0.97
N SER A 258 23.30 13.02 1.84
CA SER A 258 23.99 14.25 1.47
C SER A 258 25.26 13.92 0.67
N SER A 259 25.26 14.13 -0.64
CA SER A 259 26.46 14.29 -1.44
C SER A 259 26.97 15.74 -1.34
N ALA A 260 27.98 15.95 -0.51
CA ALA A 260 28.86 17.11 -0.65
C ALA A 260 29.76 16.89 -1.88
N ALA A 261 29.21 17.07 -3.08
CA ALA A 261 30.02 17.25 -4.26
C ALA A 261 30.59 18.67 -4.22
N THR A 262 31.78 18.82 -3.63
CA THR A 262 32.68 19.91 -4.00
C THR A 262 32.95 19.76 -5.49
N ALA A 263 32.23 20.53 -6.30
CA ALA A 263 32.60 20.78 -7.68
C ALA A 263 33.91 21.57 -7.66
N ARG A 264 35.01 20.88 -7.95
CA ARG A 264 36.14 21.43 -8.70
C ARG A 264 36.49 20.42 -9.78
#